data_AF-A0AAV2D543-F1
#
_entry.id   AF-A0AAV2D543-F1
#
_cell.length_a   1.000
_cell.length_b   1.000
_cell.length_c   1.000
_cell.angle_alpha   90.00
_cell.angle_beta   90.00
_cell.angle_gamma   90.00
#
_symmetry.space_group_name_H-M   'P 1'
#
loop_
_entity.id
_entity.type
_entity.pdbx_description
1 polymer ?
#
loop_
_entity_poly.entity_id
_entity_poly.type
_entity_poly.pdbx_seq_one_letter_code
_entity_poly.pdbx_strand_id
1 'polypeptide(L)'
;MGDACIRARLDKAISSQSWMDTYPETLVKHFTDQGSDHRALLLADKPYVRTSRPLFHFDARWADNPEVRAMVNYVWQEEVQGTPMFRLWERLKKLRHLLYDWSRAGTTNSLRNIKTLQAEIDRIKLLRPVDWDEVKKLEMELSR
;
A
#
# COMPACT_ATOMS: atom_id res chain seq x y z
N MET A 1 11.53 -33.98 -16.67
CA MET A 1 12.50 -32.94 -17.11
C MET A 1 11.70 -31.74 -17.59
N GLY A 2 11.50 -30.75 -16.74
CA GLY A 2 10.68 -29.56 -17.06
C GLY A 2 10.42 -28.61 -15.89
N ASP A 3 11.21 -28.69 -14.82
CA ASP A 3 10.95 -28.00 -13.53
C ASP A 3 11.86 -26.79 -13.30
N ALA A 4 12.51 -26.29 -14.35
CA ALA A 4 13.35 -25.10 -14.23
C ALA A 4 12.51 -23.84 -14.45
N CYS A 5 12.38 -23.00 -13.42
CA CYS A 5 11.87 -21.65 -13.58
C CYS A 5 12.85 -20.84 -14.45
N ILE A 6 12.47 -20.62 -15.71
CA ILE A 6 13.21 -19.77 -16.64
C ILE A 6 12.67 -18.34 -16.51
N ARG A 7 13.54 -17.41 -16.11
CA ARG A 7 13.21 -15.98 -16.04
C ARG A 7 13.97 -15.23 -17.11
N ALA A 8 13.30 -14.31 -17.80
CA ALA A 8 13.90 -13.43 -18.79
C ALA A 8 13.75 -11.97 -18.38
N ARG A 9 14.74 -11.13 -18.67
CA ARG A 9 14.67 -9.67 -18.49
C ARG A 9 14.24 -9.03 -19.80
N LEU A 10 12.92 -9.01 -20.03
CA LEU A 10 12.31 -8.50 -21.26
C LEU A 10 12.09 -6.98 -21.21
N ASP A 11 11.67 -6.46 -20.06
CA ASP A 11 11.38 -5.04 -19.87
C ASP A 11 12.68 -4.23 -19.71
N LYS A 12 12.87 -3.21 -20.57
CA LYS A 12 14.04 -2.33 -20.58
C LYS A 12 13.62 -0.89 -20.90
N ALA A 13 14.24 0.08 -20.24
CA ALA A 13 14.20 1.49 -20.64
C ALA A 13 15.50 1.82 -21.38
N ILE A 14 15.38 2.45 -22.56
CA ILE A 14 16.50 2.84 -23.41
C ILE A 14 16.32 4.33 -23.74
N SER A 15 17.39 5.11 -23.62
CA SER A 15 17.39 6.55 -23.90
C SER A 15 18.54 6.94 -24.83
N SER A 16 18.36 8.03 -25.56
CA SER A 16 19.44 8.68 -26.31
C SER A 16 20.30 9.55 -25.38
N GLN A 17 21.52 9.87 -25.79
CA GLN A 17 22.39 10.78 -25.05
C GLN A 17 21.72 12.15 -24.84
N SER A 18 21.15 12.72 -25.91
CA SER A 18 20.42 14.00 -25.84
C SER A 18 19.27 14.01 -24.83
N TRP A 19 18.61 12.86 -24.65
CA TRP A 19 17.53 12.72 -23.68
C TRP A 19 18.07 12.66 -22.25
N MET A 20 19.18 11.94 -22.03
CA MET A 20 19.87 11.91 -20.73
C MET A 20 20.42 13.28 -20.33
N ASP A 21 20.90 14.06 -21.29
CA ASP A 21 21.37 15.42 -21.05
C ASP A 21 20.22 16.35 -20.63
N THR A 22 18.99 16.07 -21.10
CA THR A 22 17.78 16.83 -20.76
C THR A 22 17.19 16.41 -19.41
N TYR A 23 17.24 15.11 -19.08
CA TYR A 23 16.68 14.54 -17.86
C TYR A 23 17.74 13.77 -17.04
N PRO A 24 18.79 14.46 -16.56
CA PRO A 24 19.96 13.82 -15.96
C PRO A 24 19.65 13.08 -14.65
N GLU A 25 18.53 13.40 -13.99
CA GLU A 25 18.11 12.81 -12.72
C GLU A 25 17.06 11.69 -12.90
N THR A 26 16.89 11.20 -14.12
CA THR A 26 15.97 10.09 -14.40
C THR A 26 16.44 8.81 -13.74
N LEU A 27 15.50 8.12 -13.08
CA LEU A 27 15.72 6.80 -12.48
C LEU A 27 14.73 5.78 -13.05
N VAL A 28 15.19 4.53 -13.14
CA VAL A 28 14.35 3.37 -13.49
C VAL A 28 14.17 2.50 -12.25
N LYS A 29 12.94 2.36 -11.78
CA LYS A 29 12.57 1.46 -10.68
C LYS A 29 11.80 0.26 -11.21
N HIS A 30 12.21 -0.93 -10.82
CA HIS A 30 11.43 -2.14 -11.04
C HIS A 30 10.51 -2.35 -9.84
N PHE A 31 9.23 -2.58 -10.08
CA PHE A 31 8.32 -3.00 -9.01
C PHE A 31 8.45 -4.50 -8.74
N THR A 32 8.07 -4.90 -7.52
CA THR A 32 7.92 -6.32 -7.16
C THR A 32 6.72 -6.90 -7.90
N ASP A 33 6.74 -8.22 -8.13
CA ASP A 33 5.68 -8.94 -8.83
C ASP A 33 4.32 -8.65 -8.14
N GLN A 34 3.39 -8.03 -8.87
CA GLN A 34 2.03 -7.79 -8.40
C GLN A 34 1.06 -8.35 -9.43
N GLY A 35 0.72 -9.63 -9.30
CA GLY A 35 -0.35 -10.28 -10.07
C GLY A 35 -0.10 -10.43 -11.59
N SER A 36 1.12 -10.16 -12.07
CA SER A 36 1.54 -10.34 -13.46
C SER A 36 2.84 -11.15 -13.50
N ASP A 37 3.03 -11.90 -14.59
CA ASP A 37 4.28 -12.55 -14.98
C ASP A 37 5.35 -11.55 -15.47
N HIS A 38 5.00 -10.27 -15.60
CA HIS A 38 5.90 -9.14 -15.88
C HIS A 38 6.12 -8.24 -14.66
N ARG A 39 7.29 -7.60 -14.60
CA ARG A 39 7.61 -6.56 -13.61
C ARG A 39 7.48 -5.19 -14.23
N ALA A 40 6.56 -4.39 -13.72
CA ALA A 40 6.40 -3.01 -14.16
C ALA A 40 7.70 -2.20 -13.95
N LEU A 41 8.07 -1.41 -14.97
CA LEU A 41 9.13 -0.42 -14.90
C LEU A 41 8.54 0.98 -14.71
N LEU A 42 9.05 1.70 -13.73
CA LEU A 42 8.77 3.12 -13.53
C LEU A 42 9.98 3.93 -13.97
N LEU A 43 9.80 4.74 -15.01
CA LEU A 43 10.70 5.82 -15.37
C LEU A 43 10.24 7.07 -14.62
N ALA A 44 11.07 7.63 -13.76
CA ALA A 44 10.74 8.83 -13.00
C ALA A 44 11.87 9.85 -13.11
N ASP A 45 11.51 11.09 -13.45
CA ASP A 45 12.39 12.25 -13.35
C ASP A 45 12.25 12.87 -11.96
N LYS A 46 13.36 12.95 -11.22
CA LYS A 46 13.44 13.32 -9.80
C LYS A 46 12.58 12.43 -8.88
N PRO A 47 13.03 12.08 -7.66
CA PRO A 47 12.13 11.51 -6.68
C PRO A 47 11.06 12.55 -6.35
N TYR A 48 9.81 12.30 -6.73
CA TYR A 48 8.67 13.12 -6.33
C TYR A 48 8.60 13.13 -4.78
N VAL A 49 9.10 14.20 -4.18
CA VAL A 49 8.91 14.44 -2.76
C VAL A 49 7.48 14.92 -2.62
N ARG A 50 6.62 14.05 -2.10
CA ARG A 50 5.22 14.39 -1.82
C ARG A 50 5.20 15.52 -0.80
N THR A 51 5.03 16.76 -1.26
CA THR A 51 5.01 17.97 -0.42
C THR A 51 3.66 18.15 0.30
N SER A 52 2.62 17.44 -0.14
CA SER A 52 1.31 17.49 0.49
C SER A 52 1.19 16.52 1.66
N ARG A 53 0.60 17.00 2.76
CA ARG A 53 0.17 16.13 3.87
C ARG A 53 -0.80 15.09 3.29
N PRO A 54 -0.63 13.79 3.60
CA PRO A 54 -1.55 12.77 3.12
C PRO A 54 -2.96 13.10 3.62
N LEU A 55 -3.91 13.13 2.70
CA LEU A 55 -5.33 13.26 3.03
C LEU A 55 -5.76 12.02 3.83
N PHE A 56 -6.54 12.24 4.89
CA PHE A 56 -7.20 11.16 5.58
C PHE A 56 -8.21 10.49 4.65
N HIS A 57 -8.14 9.16 4.54
CA HIS A 57 -9.10 8.34 3.84
C HIS A 57 -9.64 7.30 4.82
N PHE A 58 -10.95 7.17 4.88
CA PHE A 58 -11.59 6.10 5.64
C PHE A 58 -11.54 4.81 4.82
N ASP A 59 -11.05 3.73 5.44
CA ASP A 59 -11.08 2.39 4.83
C ASP A 59 -12.38 1.70 5.21
N ALA A 60 -13.14 1.21 4.23
CA ALA A 60 -14.42 0.54 4.48
C ALA A 60 -14.29 -0.66 5.43
N ARG A 61 -13.12 -1.34 5.45
CA ARG A 61 -12.84 -2.47 6.36
C ARG A 61 -12.85 -2.07 7.83
N TRP A 62 -12.75 -0.77 8.13
CA TRP A 62 -12.80 -0.25 9.50
C TRP A 62 -14.22 -0.23 10.07
N ALA A 63 -15.26 -0.25 9.22
CA ALA A 63 -16.65 -0.14 9.68
C ALA A 63 -17.06 -1.25 10.66
N ASP A 64 -16.48 -2.45 10.49
CA ASP A 64 -16.75 -3.60 11.34
C ASP A 64 -15.74 -3.77 12.48
N ASN A 65 -14.72 -2.91 12.57
CA ASN A 65 -13.73 -3.00 13.63
C ASN A 65 -14.34 -2.54 14.98
N PRO A 66 -14.28 -3.36 16.05
CA PRO A 66 -14.86 -3.02 17.35
C PRO A 66 -14.30 -1.72 17.98
N GLU A 67 -13.02 -1.43 17.79
CA GLU A 67 -12.37 -0.22 18.31
C GLU A 67 -12.87 1.03 17.56
N VAL A 68 -13.06 0.92 16.24
CA VAL A 68 -13.66 1.96 15.41
C VAL A 68 -15.10 2.23 15.83
N ARG A 69 -15.89 1.19 16.08
CA ARG A 69 -17.26 1.31 16.59
C ARG A 69 -17.29 1.99 17.97
N ALA A 70 -16.36 1.63 18.85
CA ALA A 70 -16.23 2.28 20.16
C ALA A 70 -15.88 3.77 20.03
N MET A 71 -14.95 4.14 19.14
CA MET A 71 -14.61 5.55 18.86
C MET A 71 -15.81 6.33 18.32
N VAL A 72 -16.57 5.76 17.39
CA VAL A 72 -17.78 6.40 16.87
C VAL A 72 -18.78 6.66 17.99
N ASN A 73 -19.06 5.65 18.82
CA ASN A 73 -19.99 5.78 19.95
C ASN A 73 -19.53 6.85 20.94
N TYR A 74 -18.24 6.85 21.28
CA TYR A 74 -17.64 7.85 22.18
C TYR A 74 -17.83 9.28 21.64
N VAL A 75 -17.52 9.53 20.37
CA VAL A 75 -17.67 10.86 19.75
C VAL A 75 -19.14 11.27 19.64
N TRP A 76 -20.05 10.33 19.40
CA TRP A 76 -21.46 10.64 19.25
C TRP A 76 -22.17 10.99 20.56
N GLN A 77 -21.65 10.52 21.69
CA GLN A 77 -22.15 10.83 23.02
C GLN A 77 -21.71 12.21 23.53
N GLU A 78 -20.73 12.85 22.89
CA GLU A 78 -20.31 14.17 23.32
C GLU A 78 -21.34 15.26 23.03
N GLU A 79 -21.55 16.11 24.04
CA GLU A 79 -22.32 17.32 23.91
C GLU A 79 -21.50 18.38 23.17
N VAL A 80 -22.02 18.79 22.01
CA VAL A 80 -21.47 19.89 21.23
C VAL A 80 -22.55 20.97 21.15
N GLN A 81 -22.20 22.18 21.55
CA GLN A 81 -23.09 23.34 21.46
C GLN A 81 -23.06 23.93 20.04
N GLY A 82 -24.17 24.53 19.62
CA GLY A 82 -24.31 25.15 18.28
C GLY A 82 -25.44 24.55 17.44
N THR A 83 -25.46 24.88 16.16
CA THR A 83 -26.48 24.40 15.20
C THR A 83 -26.30 22.92 14.90
N PRO A 84 -27.34 22.20 14.45
CA PRO A 84 -27.23 20.77 14.12
C PRO A 84 -26.09 20.44 13.15
N MET A 85 -25.89 21.28 12.12
CA MET A 85 -24.81 21.09 11.15
C MET A 85 -23.42 21.31 11.77
N PHE A 86 -23.29 22.30 12.65
CA PHE A 86 -22.05 22.55 13.38
C PHE A 86 -21.69 21.38 14.30
N ARG A 87 -22.68 20.83 15.02
CA ARG A 87 -22.49 19.65 15.89
C ARG A 87 -22.01 18.43 15.09
N LEU A 88 -22.63 18.18 13.94
CA LEU A 88 -22.22 17.09 13.04
C LEU A 88 -20.79 17.29 12.56
N TRP A 89 -20.45 18.50 12.12
CA TRP A 89 -19.11 18.82 11.63
C TRP A 89 -18.03 18.61 12.70
N GLU A 90 -18.24 19.12 13.92
CA GLU A 90 -17.26 18.96 15.01
C GLU A 90 -17.08 17.50 15.41
N ARG A 91 -18.15 16.70 15.42
CA ARG A 91 -18.07 15.23 15.64
C ARG A 91 -17.26 14.55 14.54
N LEU A 92 -17.55 14.82 13.26
CA LEU A 92 -16.81 14.23 12.15
C LEU A 92 -15.34 14.64 12.16
N LYS A 93 -15.05 15.91 12.46
CA LYS A 93 -13.70 16.44 12.61
C LYS A 93 -12.96 15.72 13.74
N LYS A 94 -13.57 15.54 14.91
CA LYS A 94 -12.95 14.81 16.02
C LYS A 94 -12.71 13.35 15.68
N LEU A 95 -13.73 12.66 15.16
CA LEU A 95 -13.64 11.27 14.74
C LEU A 95 -12.52 11.07 13.70
N ARG A 96 -12.39 11.98 12.74
CA ARG A 96 -11.30 11.93 11.76
C ARG A 96 -9.91 11.92 12.39
N HIS A 97 -9.67 12.76 13.41
CA HIS A 97 -8.37 12.79 14.09
C HIS A 97 -8.12 11.50 14.87
N LEU A 98 -9.13 11.03 15.62
CA LEU A 98 -9.03 9.76 16.36
C LEU A 98 -8.73 8.58 15.43
N LEU A 99 -9.45 8.47 14.31
CA LEU A 99 -9.22 7.42 13.33
C LEU A 99 -7.87 7.55 12.64
N TYR A 100 -7.42 8.76 12.35
CA TYR A 100 -6.10 8.99 11.78
C TYR A 100 -4.99 8.49 12.73
N ASP A 101 -5.04 8.88 14.01
CA ASP A 101 -4.03 8.48 14.99
C ASP A 101 -4.09 6.97 15.26
N TRP A 102 -5.28 6.42 15.42
CA TRP A 102 -5.52 4.99 15.57
C TRP A 102 -4.95 4.18 14.38
N SER A 103 -5.24 4.61 13.15
CA SER A 103 -4.77 3.93 11.92
C SER A 103 -3.25 3.99 11.73
N ARG A 104 -2.57 4.96 12.36
CA ARG A 104 -1.11 5.06 12.36
C ARG A 104 -0.47 4.23 13.46
N ALA A 105 -1.09 4.21 14.64
CA ALA A 105 -0.61 3.47 15.79
C ALA A 105 -0.79 1.96 15.57
N GLY A 106 -1.99 1.56 15.16
CA GLY A 106 -2.25 0.23 14.63
C GLY A 106 -1.86 0.25 13.17
N THR A 107 -0.63 -0.15 12.83
CA THR A 107 -0.30 -0.50 11.43
C THR A 107 -1.38 -1.47 11.00
N THR A 108 -2.38 -1.02 10.24
CA THR A 108 -3.61 -1.80 10.00
C THR A 108 -3.18 -3.20 9.61
N ASN A 109 -3.70 -4.24 10.29
CA ASN A 109 -3.21 -5.62 10.13
C ASN A 109 -2.97 -5.98 8.67
N SER A 110 -3.80 -5.47 7.76
CA SER A 110 -3.64 -5.54 6.31
C SER A 110 -2.28 -5.07 5.77
N LEU A 111 -1.79 -3.86 6.07
CA LEU A 111 -0.50 -3.36 5.56
C LEU A 111 0.68 -4.15 6.11
N ARG A 112 0.62 -4.55 7.38
CA ARG A 112 1.64 -5.40 7.99
C ARG A 112 1.59 -6.80 7.37
N ASN A 113 0.40 -7.37 7.20
CA ASN A 113 0.20 -8.67 6.58
C ASN A 113 0.68 -8.67 5.12
N ILE A 114 0.33 -7.66 4.34
CA ILE A 114 0.82 -7.45 2.97
C ILE A 114 2.35 -7.46 2.93
N LYS A 115 3.01 -6.69 3.81
CA LYS A 115 4.47 -6.67 3.87
C LYS A 115 5.07 -8.02 4.28
N THR A 116 4.46 -8.70 5.25
CA THR A 116 4.92 -10.03 5.70
C THR A 116 4.75 -11.07 4.62
N LEU A 117 3.58 -11.15 3.98
CA LEU A 117 3.29 -12.05 2.86
C LEU A 117 4.23 -11.79 1.68
N GLN A 118 4.45 -10.53 1.32
CA GLN A 118 5.38 -10.16 0.26
C GLN A 118 6.82 -10.61 0.59
N ALA A 119 7.28 -10.38 1.83
CA ALA A 119 8.61 -10.79 2.26
C ALA A 119 8.77 -12.32 2.24
N GLU A 120 7.73 -13.07 2.60
CA GLU A 120 7.76 -14.53 2.57
C GLU A 120 7.73 -15.07 1.12
N ILE A 121 6.93 -14.47 0.23
CA ILE A 121 6.96 -14.77 -1.20
C ILE A 121 8.37 -14.55 -1.77
N ASP A 122 8.98 -13.40 -1.47
CA ASP A 122 10.34 -13.07 -1.93
C ASP A 122 11.37 -14.06 -1.37
N ARG A 123 11.23 -14.48 -0.11
CA ARG A 123 12.07 -15.50 0.51
C ARG A 123 11.95 -16.86 -0.19
N ILE A 124 10.72 -17.34 -0.44
CA ILE A 124 10.50 -18.64 -1.10
C ILE A 124 11.05 -18.61 -2.54
N LYS A 125 10.88 -17.49 -3.27
CA LYS A 125 11.45 -17.29 -4.62
C LYS A 125 12.99 -17.37 -4.66
N LEU A 126 13.67 -17.16 -3.52
CA LEU A 126 15.12 -17.31 -3.38
C LEU A 126 15.57 -18.75 -3.07
N LEU A 127 14.68 -19.64 -2.63
CA LEU A 127 15.01 -21.04 -2.33
C LEU A 127 15.36 -21.84 -3.61
N ARG A 128 16.05 -22.96 -3.41
CA ARG A 128 16.39 -23.93 -4.47
C ARG A 128 16.19 -25.36 -3.93
N PRO A 129 15.22 -26.14 -4.44
CA PRO A 129 14.20 -25.77 -5.43
C PRO A 129 13.21 -24.72 -4.89
N VAL A 130 12.53 -24.00 -5.79
CA VAL A 130 11.47 -23.05 -5.42
C VAL A 130 10.16 -23.83 -5.28
N ASP A 131 9.42 -23.60 -4.20
CA ASP A 131 8.06 -24.12 -4.02
C ASP A 131 7.05 -23.15 -4.65
N TRP A 132 6.62 -23.46 -5.87
CA TRP A 132 5.68 -22.61 -6.63
C TRP A 132 4.24 -22.74 -6.16
N ASP A 133 3.89 -23.85 -5.51
CA ASP A 133 2.53 -24.06 -5.00
C ASP A 133 2.30 -23.18 -3.77
N GLU A 134 3.28 -23.08 -2.88
CA GLU A 134 3.22 -22.15 -1.75
C GLU A 134 3.27 -20.69 -2.20
N VAL A 135 4.08 -20.34 -3.22
CA VAL A 135 4.09 -18.98 -3.79
C VAL A 135 2.71 -18.58 -4.33
N LYS A 136 2.06 -19.44 -5.12
CA LYS A 136 0.72 -19.16 -5.68
C LYS A 136 -0.33 -18.98 -4.59
N LYS A 137 -0.28 -19.80 -3.54
CA LYS A 137 -1.18 -19.72 -2.40
C LYS A 137 -1.03 -18.38 -1.66
N LEU A 138 0.20 -17.95 -1.39
CA LEU A 138 0.46 -16.66 -0.75
C LEU A 138 0.07 -15.47 -1.65
N GLU A 139 0.27 -15.56 -2.97
CA GLU A 139 -0.17 -14.54 -3.93
C GLU A 139 -1.71 -14.41 -4.00
N MET A 140 -2.44 -15.53 -3.90
CA MET A 140 -3.90 -15.52 -3.76
C MET A 140 -4.35 -14.89 -2.43
N GLU A 141 -3.65 -15.15 -1.33
CA GLU A 141 -3.96 -14.55 -0.03
C GLU A 141 -3.70 -13.05 -0.02
N LEU A 142 -2.62 -12.60 -0.70
CA LEU A 142 -2.30 -11.18 -0.87
C LEU A 142 -3.36 -10.42 -1.68
N SER A 143 -4.05 -11.12 -2.58
CA SER A 143 -5.08 -10.56 -3.46
C SER A 143 -6.48 -10.49 -2.81
N ARG A 144 -6.64 -10.98 -1.57
CA ARG A 144 -7.87 -10.89 -0.77
C ARG A 144 -7.88 -9.67 0.14
#